data_AF-X1RFC1-F1
#
_entry.id   AF-X1RFC1-F1
#
_cell.length_a   1.000
_cell.length_b   1.000
_cell.length_c   1.000
_cell.angle_alpha   90.00
_cell.angle_beta   90.00
_cell.angle_gamma   90.00
#
_symmetry.space_group_name_H-M   'P 1'
#
loop_
_entity.id
_entity.type
_entity.pdbx_description
1 polymer ?
#
loop_
_entity_poly.entity_id
_entity_poly.type
_entity_poly.pdbx_seq_one_letter_code
_entity_poly.pdbx_strand_id
1 'polypeptide(L)' 'MRDSGERRGVSSPLNIGDTYDVKIDDVGREGDGIARVEGFVVFVPNTKKGDSVKIKITKVSRRVGFAEVVTE' A
#
# COMPACT_ATOMS: atom_id res chain seq x y z
N MET A 1 32.66 1.80 21.53
CA MET A 1 31.61 0.88 21.05
C MET A 1 31.30 1.24 19.61
N ARG A 2 31.24 0.23 18.73
CA ARG A 2 31.01 0.42 17.29
C ARG A 2 29.58 0.88 17.07
N ASP A 3 29.43 1.94 16.28
CA ASP A 3 28.21 2.35 15.61
C ASP A 3 27.51 1.09 15.06
N SER A 4 26.52 0.60 15.81
CA SER A 4 25.76 -0.59 15.46
C SER A 4 24.44 -0.07 14.98
N GLY A 5 24.43 0.22 13.68
CA GLY A 5 23.36 0.84 12.92
C GLY A 5 21.99 0.46 13.43
N GLU A 6 21.29 1.53 13.82
CA GLU A 6 19.86 1.71 13.82
C GLU A 6 19.08 0.56 13.18
N ARG A 7 18.35 -0.15 14.05
CA ARG A 7 17.03 -0.73 13.77
C ARG A 7 16.83 -1.09 12.29
N ARG A 8 17.10 -2.35 11.94
CA ARG A 8 16.31 -3.02 10.89
C ARG A 8 14.87 -3.19 11.38
N GLY A 9 14.21 -2.09 11.78
CA GLY A 9 12.78 -2.00 11.64
C GLY A 9 12.54 -2.21 10.17
N VAL A 10 11.76 -3.22 9.83
CA VAL A 10 11.26 -3.37 8.47
C VAL A 10 10.46 -2.10 8.22
N SER A 11 11.10 -1.07 7.67
CA SER A 11 10.47 0.15 7.21
C SER A 11 9.62 -0.31 6.04
N SER A 12 8.43 -0.79 6.37
CA SER A 12 7.42 -0.99 5.35
C SER A 12 7.26 0.39 4.70
N PRO A 13 7.39 0.51 3.37
CA PRO A 13 7.31 1.81 2.70
C PRO A 13 5.95 2.51 2.89
N LEU A 14 5.00 1.79 3.50
CA LEU A 14 3.65 2.22 3.79
C LEU A 14 3.56 2.62 5.26
N ASN A 15 3.23 3.89 5.50
CA ASN A 15 2.85 4.37 6.82
C ASN A 15 1.33 4.28 6.99
N ILE A 16 0.86 3.77 8.13
CA ILE A 16 -0.57 3.74 8.45
C ILE A 16 -1.05 5.17 8.70
N GLY A 17 -2.15 5.55 8.06
CA GLY A 17 -2.76 6.88 8.15
C GLY A 17 -2.35 7.82 7.01
N ASP A 18 -1.24 7.55 6.34
CA ASP A 18 -0.79 8.33 5.20
C ASP A 18 -1.58 7.98 3.94
N THR A 19 -1.66 8.97 3.06
CA THR A 19 -2.28 8.85 1.74
C THR A 19 -1.22 8.78 0.66
N TYR A 20 -1.39 7.85 -0.26
CA TYR A 20 -0.49 7.62 -1.38
C TYR A 20 -1.30 7.58 -2.66
N ASP A 21 -0.79 8.23 -3.70
CA ASP A 21 -1.32 8.10 -5.04
C ASP A 21 -0.69 6.86 -5.66
N VAL A 22 -1.50 5.81 -5.83
CA VAL A 22 -1.05 4.56 -6.46
C VAL A 22 -1.84 4.31 -7.73
N LYS A 23 -1.18 3.64 -8.67
CA LYS A 23 -1.83 3.12 -9.85
C LYS A 23 -2.23 1.68 -9.61
N ILE A 24 -3.46 1.36 -9.98
CA ILE A 24 -3.97 0.00 -9.89
C ILE A 24 -3.49 -0.76 -11.13
N ASP A 25 -2.56 -1.70 -10.92
CA ASP A 25 -2.04 -2.55 -11.99
C ASP A 25 -3.08 -3.58 -12.44
N ASP A 26 -3.85 -4.12 -11.48
CA ASP A 26 -4.83 -5.16 -11.74
C ASP A 26 -6.02 -5.08 -10.78
N VAL A 27 -7.15 -5.70 -11.13
CA VAL A 27 -8.34 -5.77 -10.29
C VAL A 27 -8.87 -7.19 -10.29
N GLY A 28 -9.07 -7.73 -9.09
CA GLY A 28 -9.67 -9.04 -8.87
C GLY A 28 -11.15 -9.07 -9.28
N ARG A 29 -11.71 -10.29 -9.37
CA ARG A 29 -13.10 -10.49 -9.78
C ARG A 29 -14.14 -9.88 -8.84
N GLU A 30 -13.77 -9.65 -7.58
CA GLU A 30 -14.63 -9.05 -6.56
C GLU A 30 -14.56 -7.51 -6.54
N GLY A 31 -13.73 -6.89 -7.38
CA GLY A 31 -13.55 -5.43 -7.42
C GLY A 31 -12.43 -4.92 -6.51
N ASP A 32 -11.58 -5.82 -6.01
CA ASP A 32 -10.37 -5.48 -5.27
C ASP A 32 -9.23 -5.12 -6.22
N GLY A 33 -8.79 -3.87 -6.18
CA GLY A 33 -7.58 -3.47 -6.89
C GLY A 33 -6.33 -3.91 -6.17
N ILE A 34 -5.38 -4.30 -6.99
CA ILE A 34 -4.08 -4.78 -6.61
C ILE A 34 -3.10 -3.72 -7.10
N ALA A 35 -2.56 -2.97 -6.15
CA ALA A 35 -1.44 -2.06 -6.37
C ALA A 35 -0.15 -2.70 -5.90
N ARG A 36 0.96 -2.42 -6.60
CA ARG A 36 2.28 -2.87 -6.20
C ARG A 36 3.18 -1.67 -5.94
N VAL A 37 3.62 -1.51 -4.69
CA VAL A 37 4.50 -0.43 -4.28
C VAL A 37 5.83 -1.04 -3.86
N GLU A 38 6.89 -0.83 -4.65
CA GLU A 38 8.26 -1.31 -4.35
C GLU A 38 8.34 -2.81 -3.98
N GLY A 39 7.50 -3.65 -4.59
CA GLY A 39 7.44 -5.09 -4.31
C GLY A 39 6.52 -5.49 -3.15
N PHE A 40 5.89 -4.54 -2.48
CA PHE A 40 4.77 -4.79 -1.55
C PHE A 40 3.44 -4.79 -2.30
N VAL A 41 2.60 -5.76 -1.97
CA VAL A 41 1.24 -5.85 -2.52
C VAL A 41 0.31 -5.07 -1.61
N VAL A 42 -0.42 -4.13 -2.19
CA VAL A 42 -1.43 -3.33 -1.50
C VAL A 42 -2.79 -3.64 -2.09
N PHE A 43 -3.70 -4.09 -1.23
CA PHE A 43 -5.09 -4.36 -1.59
C PHE A 43 -5.91 -3.11 -1.33
N VAL A 44 -6.67 -2.72 -2.36
CA VAL A 44 -7.49 -1.51 -2.36
C VAL A 44 -8.89 -1.86 -2.87
N PRO A 45 -9.89 -2.02 -2.00
CA PRO A 45 -11.26 -2.31 -2.42
C PRO A 45 -11.86 -1.10 -3.14
N ASN A 46 -12.87 -1.33 -4.00
CA ASN A 46 -13.58 -0.29 -4.76
C ASN A 46 -12.70 0.45 -5.78
N THR A 47 -11.79 -0.25 -6.45
CA THR A 47 -10.92 0.33 -7.47
C THR A 47 -11.02 -0.36 -8.82
N LYS A 48 -10.50 0.31 -9.86
CA LYS A 48 -10.53 -0.17 -11.24
C LYS A 48 -9.12 -0.29 -11.81
N LYS A 49 -8.92 -1.27 -12.68
CA LYS A 49 -7.63 -1.54 -13.32
C LYS A 49 -7.25 -0.37 -14.21
N GLY A 50 -6.02 0.11 -14.07
CA GLY A 50 -5.49 1.24 -14.83
C GLY A 50 -5.84 2.61 -14.26
N ASP A 51 -6.65 2.66 -13.20
CA ASP A 51 -7.02 3.91 -12.53
C ASP A 51 -5.91 4.34 -11.55
N SER A 52 -5.73 5.66 -11.43
CA SER A 52 -4.80 6.27 -10.49
C SER A 52 -5.62 6.90 -9.39
N VAL A 53 -5.71 6.21 -8.26
CA VAL A 53 -6.54 6.64 -7.13
C VAL A 53 -5.66 6.97 -5.93
N LYS A 54 -6.13 7.91 -5.12
CA LYS A 54 -5.51 8.18 -3.83
C LYS A 54 -6.02 7.17 -2.82
N ILE A 55 -5.10 6.47 -2.18
CA ILE A 55 -5.39 5.44 -1.20
C ILE A 55 -4.87 5.87 0.15
N LYS A 56 -5.61 5.59 1.21
CA LYS A 56 -5.18 5.79 2.59
C LYS A 56 -4.83 4.44 3.18
N ILE A 57 -3.58 4.29 3.63
CA ILE A 57 -3.16 3.05 4.28
C ILE A 57 -3.84 2.96 5.64
N THR A 58 -4.63 1.93 5.87
CA THR A 58 -5.28 1.72 7.17
C THR A 58 -4.60 0.63 7.98
N LYS A 59 -3.91 -0.30 7.31
CA LYS A 59 -3.21 -1.39 7.97
C LYS A 59 -2.06 -1.91 7.13
N VAL A 60 -0.90 -2.09 7.73
CA VAL A 60 0.26 -2.70 7.09
C VAL A 60 0.64 -3.96 7.85
N SER A 61 0.81 -5.06 7.13
CA SER A 61 1.31 -6.33 7.65
C SER A 61 2.68 -6.64 7.06
N ARG A 62 3.31 -7.76 7.46
CA ARG A 62 4.71 -8.08 7.15
C ARG A 62 5.12 -7.97 5.67
N ARG A 63 4.22 -8.27 4.72
CA ARG A 63 4.48 -8.21 3.26
C ARG A 63 3.30 -7.68 2.43
N VAL A 64 2.20 -7.31 3.09
CA VAL A 64 0.96 -6.89 2.43
C VAL A 64 0.41 -5.66 3.15
N GLY A 65 -0.09 -4.71 2.37
CA GLY A 65 -0.78 -3.53 2.85
C GLY A 65 -2.27 -3.60 2.55
N PHE A 66 -3.08 -3.05 3.45
CA PHE A 66 -4.48 -2.77 3.22
C PHE A 66 -4.65 -1.26 3.24
N ALA A 67 -5.31 -0.77 2.21
CA ALA A 67 -5.61 0.63 2.06
C ALA A 67 -7.04 0.79 1.55
N GLU A 68 -7.61 1.95 1.80
CA GLU A 68 -8.96 2.30 1.36
C GLU A 68 -8.86 3.46 0.37
N VAL A 69 -9.73 3.49 -0.64
CA VAL A 69 -9.79 4.62 -1.58
C VAL A 69 -10.34 5.83 -0.83
N VAL A 70 -9.62 6.94 -0.92
CA VAL A 70 -10.12 8.24 -0.50
C VAL A 70 -10.47 9.05 -1.75
N THR A 71 -11.72 8.96 -2.16
CA THR A 71 -12.32 9.91 -3.10
C THR A 71 -12.84 11.08 -2.27
N GLU A 72 -12.25 12.27 -2.43
CA GLU A 72 -12.89 13.52 -1.97
C GLU A 72 -14.20 13.77 -2.72
#